data_AF-A0AAW4KX35-F1
#
_entry.id   AF-A0AAW4KX35-F1
#
_cell.length_a   1.000
_cell.length_b   1.000
_cell.length_c   1.000
_cell.angle_alpha   90.00
_cell.angle_beta   90.00
_cell.angle_gamma   90.00
#
_symmetry.space_group_name_H-M   'P 1'
#
loop_
_entity.id
_entity.type
_entity.pdbx_description
1 polymer ?
#
loop_
_entity_poly.entity_id
_entity_poly.type
_entity_poly.pdbx_seq_one_letter_code
_entity_poly.pdbx_strand_id
1 'polypeptide(L)'
;DFALRDVNAPRTEADIRLAQVLVDQLKLAPVHDCFLPYARHPGLLGVLEGMQAEPGDNRPLAQWAEQVHVSERTLARQFVRELGMSFGEWRQRLRYLAAIEALDSDRSVQ
;
A
#
# COMPACT_ATOMS: atom_id res chain seq x y z
N ASP A 1 -9.09 -2.51 -18.76
CA ASP A 1 -9.91 -2.15 -19.93
C ASP A 1 -10.17 -0.65 -20.00
N PHE A 2 -10.88 -0.04 -19.03
CA PHE A 2 -11.10 1.42 -18.97
C PHE A 2 -9.84 2.28 -19.10
N ALA A 3 -8.79 1.97 -18.34
CA ALA A 3 -7.52 2.70 -18.39
C ALA A 3 -6.77 2.56 -19.73
N LEU A 4 -7.00 1.47 -20.47
CA LEU A 4 -6.43 1.27 -21.82
C LEU A 4 -7.23 2.00 -22.89
N ARG A 5 -8.49 2.36 -22.59
CA ARG A 5 -9.42 3.02 -23.50
C ARG A 5 -9.58 4.53 -23.22
N ASP A 6 -8.87 5.06 -22.22
CA ASP A 6 -8.96 6.45 -21.73
C ASP A 6 -10.40 6.93 -21.47
N VAL A 7 -11.26 6.01 -21.02
CA VAL A 7 -12.66 6.30 -20.72
C VAL A 7 -12.77 6.70 -19.25
N ASN A 8 -12.76 8.00 -18.99
CA ASN A 8 -12.94 8.58 -17.65
C ASN A 8 -14.42 8.77 -17.28
N ALA A 9 -15.32 8.71 -18.27
CA ALA A 9 -16.77 8.69 -18.07
C ALA A 9 -17.42 7.81 -19.15
N PRO A 10 -18.26 6.82 -18.78
CA PRO A 10 -18.93 5.96 -19.77
C PRO A 10 -19.95 6.79 -20.57
N ARG A 11 -19.74 6.89 -21.89
CA ARG A 11 -20.59 7.68 -22.80
C ARG A 11 -21.42 6.82 -23.74
N THR A 12 -20.88 5.67 -24.15
CA THR A 12 -21.58 4.73 -25.02
C THR A 12 -22.26 3.64 -24.20
N GLU A 13 -23.26 2.96 -24.76
CA GLU A 13 -23.87 1.80 -24.11
C GLU A 13 -22.84 0.69 -23.79
N ALA A 14 -21.84 0.51 -24.65
CA ALA A 14 -20.77 -0.46 -24.41
C ALA A 14 -19.95 -0.09 -23.18
N ASP A 15 -19.65 1.20 -22.99
CA ASP A 15 -18.90 1.67 -21.82
C ASP A 15 -19.74 1.58 -20.54
N ILE A 16 -21.04 1.86 -20.62
CA ILE A 16 -21.97 1.69 -19.49
C ILE A 16 -22.03 0.23 -19.05
N ARG A 17 -22.16 -0.71 -19.99
CA ARG A 17 -22.15 -2.15 -19.69
C ARG A 17 -20.84 -2.59 -19.05
N LEU A 18 -19.71 -2.11 -19.57
CA LEU A 18 -18.39 -2.38 -18.98
C LEU A 18 -18.26 -1.79 -17.57
N ALA A 19 -18.83 -0.61 -17.32
CA ALA A 19 -18.79 0.04 -16.00
C ALA A 19 -19.65 -0.73 -14.98
N GLN A 20 -20.80 -1.26 -15.42
CA GLN A 20 -21.64 -2.14 -14.60
C GLN A 20 -20.90 -3.42 -14.23
N VAL A 21 -20.19 -4.05 -15.19
CA VAL A 21 -19.32 -5.20 -14.89
C VAL A 21 -18.27 -4.84 -13.85
N LEU A 22 -17.61 -3.68 -13.97
CA LEU A 22 -16.62 -3.24 -12.98
C LEU A 22 -17.25 -3.06 -11.59
N VAL A 23 -18.43 -2.45 -11.50
CA VAL A 23 -19.17 -2.28 -10.24
C VAL A 23 -19.52 -3.64 -9.63
N ASP A 24 -19.97 -4.60 -10.44
CA ASP A 24 -20.31 -5.94 -9.94
C ASP A 24 -19.07 -6.71 -9.51
N GLN A 25 -17.94 -6.55 -10.21
CA GLN A 25 -16.65 -7.09 -9.77
C GLN A 25 -16.20 -6.47 -8.45
N LEU A 26 -16.41 -5.17 -8.23
CA LEU A 26 -16.10 -4.51 -6.96
C LEU A 26 -16.96 -5.04 -5.80
N LYS A 27 -18.24 -5.32 -6.03
CA LYS A 27 -19.13 -5.92 -5.01
C LYS A 27 -18.73 -7.35 -4.64
N LEU A 28 -18.19 -8.10 -5.61
CA LEU A 28 -17.74 -9.48 -5.44
C LEU A 28 -16.28 -9.58 -5.00
N ALA A 29 -15.53 -8.47 -5.07
CA ALA A 29 -14.15 -8.43 -4.65
C ALA A 29 -14.07 -8.74 -3.14
N PRO A 30 -13.19 -9.66 -2.72
CA PRO A 30 -12.97 -9.89 -1.31
C PRO A 30 -12.51 -8.58 -0.66
N VAL A 31 -13.15 -8.22 0.46
CA VAL A 31 -12.65 -7.15 1.33
C VAL A 31 -11.29 -7.59 1.82
N HIS A 32 -10.24 -6.95 1.33
CA HIS A 32 -8.90 -7.19 1.81
C HIS A 32 -8.68 -6.33 3.04
N ASP A 33 -8.71 -6.94 4.23
CA ASP A 33 -8.30 -6.31 5.51
C ASP A 33 -6.79 -5.97 5.55
N CYS A 34 -6.07 -6.27 4.47
CA CYS A 34 -4.64 -6.05 4.31
C CYS A 34 -4.37 -4.57 3.99
N PHE A 35 -4.53 -3.71 4.99
CA PHE A 35 -4.24 -2.27 4.90
C PHE A 35 -2.74 -2.02 4.60
N LEU A 36 -1.88 -2.97 4.99
CA LEU A 36 -0.47 -3.02 4.66
C LEU A 36 -0.14 -4.27 3.82
N PRO A 37 0.21 -4.13 2.53
CA PRO A 37 0.66 -5.25 1.72
C PRO A 37 2.02 -5.78 2.21
N TYR A 38 2.21 -7.09 2.06
CA TYR A 38 3.48 -7.78 2.34
C TYR A 38 4.31 -7.98 1.07
N ALA A 39 5.63 -7.93 1.22
CA ALA A 39 6.57 -8.22 0.15
C ALA A 39 6.78 -9.72 -0.02
N ARG A 40 7.06 -10.15 -1.26
CA ARG A 40 7.48 -11.53 -1.54
C ARG A 40 9.00 -11.69 -1.53
N HIS A 41 9.72 -10.61 -1.82
CA HIS A 41 11.17 -10.62 -1.87
C HIS A 41 11.80 -10.50 -0.47
N PRO A 42 12.76 -11.37 -0.07
CA PRO A 42 13.32 -11.38 1.28
C PRO A 42 13.92 -10.04 1.72
N GLY A 43 14.64 -9.35 0.82
CA GLY A 43 15.22 -8.03 1.13
C GLY A 43 14.15 -6.98 1.47
N LEU A 44 13.08 -6.87 0.67
CA LEU A 44 12.01 -5.92 0.98
C LEU A 44 11.23 -6.37 2.22
N LEU A 45 11.01 -7.67 2.41
CA LEU A 45 10.36 -8.22 3.61
C LEU A 45 11.09 -7.79 4.89
N GLY A 46 12.42 -7.90 4.94
CA GLY A 46 13.20 -7.45 6.11
C GLY A 46 13.09 -5.95 6.38
N VAL A 47 12.95 -5.12 5.34
CA VAL A 47 12.66 -3.68 5.50
C VAL A 47 11.27 -3.49 6.12
N LEU A 48 10.25 -4.19 5.61
CA LEU A 48 8.88 -4.05 6.12
C LEU A 48 8.77 -4.51 7.58
N GLU A 49 9.41 -5.62 7.93
CA GLU A 49 9.49 -6.14 9.30
C GLU A 49 10.19 -5.15 10.23
N GLY A 50 11.32 -4.57 9.79
CA GLY A 50 12.04 -3.56 10.55
C GLY A 50 11.22 -2.29 10.80
N MET A 51 10.41 -1.87 9.81
CA MET A 51 9.49 -0.75 9.98
C MET A 51 8.33 -1.10 10.91
N GLN A 52 7.76 -2.29 10.80
CA GLN A 52 6.67 -2.77 11.66
C GLN A 52 7.09 -2.90 13.13
N ALA A 53 8.35 -3.29 13.38
CA ALA A 53 8.90 -3.40 14.72
C ALA A 53 9.00 -2.04 15.45
N GLU A 54 9.19 -0.93 14.71
CA GLU A 54 9.23 0.43 15.25
C GLU A 54 8.53 1.41 14.30
N PRO A 55 7.18 1.52 14.35
CA PRO A 55 6.40 2.40 13.47
C PRO A 55 6.78 3.89 13.58
N GLY A 56 7.34 4.30 14.72
CA GLY A 56 7.82 5.66 14.99
C GLY A 56 9.13 6.01 14.27
N ASP A 57 9.79 5.02 13.67
CA ASP A 57 11.08 5.19 13.02
C ASP A 57 11.02 6.18 11.85
N ASN A 58 11.92 7.16 11.88
CA ASN A 58 12.02 8.23 10.88
C ASN A 58 13.16 8.02 9.88
N ARG A 59 13.86 6.87 9.90
CA ARG A 59 14.89 6.55 8.92
C ARG A 59 14.38 6.80 7.48
N PRO A 60 15.12 7.57 6.66
CA PRO A 60 14.77 7.81 5.27
C PRO A 60 14.99 6.54 4.44
N LEU A 61 14.38 6.50 3.24
CA LEU A 61 14.46 5.34 2.34
C LEU A 61 15.91 4.97 2.00
N ALA A 62 16.81 5.95 1.87
CA ALA A 62 18.24 5.71 1.65
C ALA A 62 18.87 4.79 2.70
N GLN A 63 18.54 4.97 3.98
CA GLN A 63 19.10 4.15 5.07
C GLN A 63 18.54 2.73 5.07
N TRP A 64 17.27 2.56 4.67
CA TRP A 64 16.69 1.22 4.45
C TRP A 64 17.34 0.52 3.24
N ALA A 65 17.67 1.27 2.20
CA ALA A 65 18.33 0.74 1.02
C ALA A 65 19.76 0.24 1.33
N GLU A 66 20.50 0.97 2.17
CA GLU A 66 21.81 0.56 2.65
C GLU A 66 21.78 -0.79 3.39
N GLN A 67 20.77 -1.02 4.24
CA GLN A 67 20.63 -2.26 5.02
C GLN A 67 20.44 -3.50 4.15
N VAL A 68 19.80 -3.34 2.99
CA VAL A 68 19.55 -4.44 2.05
C VAL A 68 20.48 -4.40 0.83
N HIS A 69 21.54 -3.59 0.90
CA HIS A 69 22.58 -3.46 -0.11
C HIS A 69 22.05 -3.13 -1.52
N VAL A 70 21.06 -2.23 -1.60
CA VAL A 70 20.53 -1.72 -2.88
C VAL A 70 20.59 -0.19 -2.92
N SER A 71 20.45 0.38 -4.11
CA SER A 71 20.27 1.83 -4.23
C SER A 71 18.87 2.26 -3.79
N GLU A 72 18.74 3.48 -3.26
CA GLU A 72 17.45 4.08 -2.89
C GLU A 72 16.43 4.01 -4.04
N ARG A 73 16.86 4.29 -5.27
CA ARG A 73 16.04 4.19 -6.49
C ARG A 73 15.53 2.75 -6.72
N THR A 74 16.36 1.75 -6.47
CA THR A 74 15.97 0.34 -6.62
C THR A 74 14.92 -0.04 -5.59
N LEU A 75 15.13 0.35 -4.32
CA LEU A 75 14.18 0.08 -3.25
C LEU A 75 12.85 0.81 -3.49
N ALA A 76 12.87 2.09 -3.87
CA ALA A 76 11.68 2.87 -4.20
C ALA A 76 10.82 2.19 -5.29
N ARG A 77 11.47 1.71 -6.36
CA ARG A 77 10.79 0.99 -7.44
C ARG A 77 10.23 -0.35 -6.95
N GLN A 78 10.91 -1.02 -6.01
CA GLN A 78 10.44 -2.29 -5.47
C GLN A 78 9.18 -2.12 -4.62
N PHE A 79 9.09 -1.05 -3.81
CA PHE A 79 7.87 -0.66 -3.11
C PHE A 79 6.69 -0.53 -4.08
N VAL A 80 6.82 0.26 -5.14
CA VAL A 80 5.73 0.45 -6.11
C VAL A 80 5.40 -0.85 -6.85
N ARG A 81 6.42 -1.62 -7.25
CA ARG A 81 6.22 -2.85 -8.05
C ARG A 81 5.58 -3.98 -7.25
N GLU A 82 5.95 -4.18 -6.00
CA GLU A 82 5.48 -5.31 -5.18
C GLU A 82 4.32 -4.94 -4.27
N LEU A 83 4.30 -3.72 -3.73
CA LEU A 83 3.32 -3.26 -2.76
C LEU A 83 2.27 -2.33 -3.36
N GLY A 84 2.45 -1.90 -4.62
CA GLY A 84 1.52 -1.02 -5.31
C GLY A 84 1.49 0.42 -4.78
N MET A 85 2.45 0.79 -3.91
CA MET A 85 2.48 2.11 -3.26
C MET A 85 3.91 2.56 -2.97
N SER A 86 4.09 3.85 -2.68
CA SER A 86 5.39 4.41 -2.30
C SER A 86 5.79 4.04 -0.87
N PHE A 87 7.09 4.15 -0.56
CA PHE A 87 7.61 4.00 0.82
C PHE A 87 6.90 4.93 1.81
N GLY A 88 6.70 6.20 1.43
CA GLY A 88 6.06 7.19 2.29
C GLY A 88 4.61 6.83 2.61
N GLU A 89 3.87 6.39 1.58
CA GLU A 89 2.48 5.94 1.73
C GLU A 89 2.38 4.69 2.61
N TRP A 90 3.23 3.69 2.37
CA TRP A 90 3.26 2.47 3.18
C TRP A 90 3.58 2.78 4.65
N ARG A 91 4.58 3.66 4.90
CA ARG A 91 4.94 4.11 6.26
C ARG A 91 3.79 4.87 6.94
N GLN A 92 3.10 5.72 6.20
CA GLN A 92 1.96 6.48 6.75
C GLN A 92 0.82 5.54 7.16
N ARG A 93 0.51 4.53 6.33
CA ARG A 93 -0.48 3.51 6.65
C ARG A 93 -0.09 2.71 7.90
N LEU A 94 1.19 2.35 8.03
CA LEU A 94 1.69 1.66 9.21
C LEU A 94 1.50 2.49 10.48
N ARG A 95 1.84 3.77 10.44
CA ARG A 95 1.65 4.68 11.58
C ARG A 95 0.17 4.88 11.92
N TYR A 96 -0.70 4.89 10.92
CA TYR A 96 -2.14 4.98 11.14
C TYR A 96 -2.66 3.75 11.89
N LEU A 97 -2.27 2.55 11.48
CA LEU A 97 -2.62 1.32 12.21
C LEU A 97 -2.07 1.33 13.63
N ALA A 98 -0.78 1.66 13.80
CA ALA A 98 -0.17 1.75 15.12
C ALA A 98 -0.87 2.79 16.02
N ALA A 99 -1.33 3.91 15.45
CA ALA A 99 -2.10 4.91 16.19
C ALA A 99 -3.49 4.41 16.58
N ILE A 100 -4.20 3.70 15.69
CA ILE A 100 -5.49 3.07 16.03
C ILE A 100 -5.28 2.05 17.15
N GLU A 101 -4.29 1.15 17.01
CA GLU A 101 -3.97 0.16 18.03
C GLU A 101 -3.61 0.82 19.36
N ALA A 102 -2.83 1.91 19.35
CA ALA A 102 -2.51 2.67 20.56
C ALA A 102 -3.75 3.31 21.21
N LEU A 103 -4.69 3.80 20.41
CA LEU A 103 -5.95 4.38 20.91
C LEU A 103 -6.91 3.30 21.45
N ASP A 104 -6.88 2.09 20.88
CA ASP A 104 -7.74 0.96 21.27
C ASP A 104 -7.16 0.19 22.47
N SER A 105 -5.83 0.14 22.60
CA SER A 105 -5.13 -0.64 23.63
C SER A 105 -5.03 0.06 24.99
N ASP A 106 -5.01 1.40 25.08
CA ASP A 106 -5.18 2.10 26.37
C ASP A 106 -5.42 3.62 26.23
N ARG A 107 -6.35 4.14 27.05
CA ARG A 107 -6.71 5.55 27.35
C ARG A 107 -7.73 6.23 26.42
N SER A 108 -8.98 6.16 26.88
CA SER A 108 -9.95 7.28 26.83
C SER A 108 -9.21 8.62 26.80
N VAL A 109 -9.24 9.30 25.66
CA VAL A 109 -8.86 10.70 25.56
C VAL A 109 -9.95 11.49 26.29
N GLN A 110 -9.73 11.76 27.59
CA GLN A 110 -10.53 12.73 28.36
C GLN A 110 -10.12 14.16 28.00
#